data_AF-A0A3D4Z5N7-F1
#
_entry.id   AF-A0A3D4Z5N7-F1
#
_cell.length_a   1.000
_cell.length_b   1.000
_cell.length_c   1.000
_cell.angle_alpha   90.00
_cell.angle_beta   90.00
_cell.angle_gamma   90.00
#
_symmetry.space_group_name_H-M   'P 1'
#
loop_
_entity.id
_entity.type
_entity.pdbx_description
1 polymer ?
#
loop_
_entity_poly.entity_id
_entity_poly.type
_entity_poly.pdbx_seq_one_letter_code
_entity_poly.pdbx_strand_id
1 'polypeptide(L)' 'LWDWSEVENPAARFENLIAGHFFKTCQFGTDSGVGNFELFYVRDKEKREVDFLIVRDKKPWLLAECK' A
#
# COMPACT_ATOMS: atom_id res chain seq x y z
N LEU A 1 6.58 -11.27 3.82
CA LEU A 1 5.90 -10.13 3.14
C LEU A 1 5.43 -10.47 1.73
N TRP A 2 6.12 -11.34 0.97
CA TRP A 2 5.66 -11.76 -0.36
C TRP A 2 4.60 -12.85 -0.33
N ASP A 3 4.74 -13.83 0.56
CA ASP A 3 3.70 -14.81 0.81
C ASP A 3 2.80 -14.33 1.94
N TRP A 4 1.62 -13.84 1.57
CA TRP A 4 0.55 -13.45 2.50
C TRP A 4 -0.37 -14.64 2.81
N SER A 5 -0.30 -15.73 2.04
CA SER A 5 -1.28 -16.82 2.11
C SER A 5 -1.20 -17.62 3.41
N GLU A 6 -0.01 -17.71 4.00
CA GLU A 6 0.25 -18.41 5.27
C GLU A 6 -0.17 -17.61 6.52
N VAL A 7 -0.61 -16.36 6.37
CA VAL A 7 -1.06 -15.55 7.51
C VAL A 7 -2.37 -16.11 8.05
N GLU A 8 -2.35 -16.56 9.31
CA GLU A 8 -3.52 -17.19 9.95
C GLU A 8 -4.68 -16.21 10.17
N ASN A 9 -4.36 -15.00 10.65
CA ASN A 9 -5.35 -13.97 10.92
C ASN A 9 -5.97 -13.46 9.59
N PRO A 10 -7.29 -13.62 9.36
CA PRO A 10 -7.89 -13.26 8.08
C PRO A 10 -7.80 -11.78 7.71
N ALA A 11 -7.91 -10.88 8.68
CA ALA A 11 -7.81 -9.44 8.45
C ALA A 11 -6.38 -9.05 8.05
N ALA A 12 -5.38 -9.50 8.83
CA ALA A 12 -3.97 -9.27 8.52
C ALA A 12 -3.56 -9.93 7.19
N ARG A 13 -4.14 -11.09 6.86
CA ARG A 13 -3.93 -11.76 5.58
C ARG A 13 -4.44 -10.90 4.42
N PHE A 14 -5.64 -10.35 4.55
CA PHE A 14 -6.23 -9.47 3.55
C PHE A 14 -5.42 -8.18 3.38
N GLU A 15 -5.04 -7.51 4.46
CA GLU A 15 -4.17 -6.33 4.40
C GLU A 15 -2.83 -6.63 3.71
N ASN A 16 -2.18 -7.75 4.04
CA ASN A 16 -0.93 -8.15 3.40
C ASN A 16 -1.09 -8.49 1.91
N LEU A 17 -2.22 -9.12 1.52
CA LEU A 17 -2.57 -9.34 0.13
C LEU A 17 -2.62 -8.00 -0.62
N ILE A 18 -3.38 -7.03 -0.09
CA ILE A 18 -3.54 -5.71 -0.71
C ILE A 18 -2.20 -4.95 -0.75
N ALA A 19 -1.43 -4.97 0.33
CA ALA A 19 -0.09 -4.38 0.38
C ALA A 19 0.80 -4.91 -0.75
N GLY A 20 0.80 -6.23 -0.98
CA GLY A 20 1.55 -6.86 -2.06
C GLY A 20 1.09 -6.42 -3.45
N HIS A 21 -0.22 -6.25 -3.67
CA HIS A 21 -0.75 -5.75 -4.95
C HIS A 21 -0.43 -4.27 -5.19
N PHE A 22 -0.54 -3.42 -4.16
CA PHE A 22 -0.15 -2.02 -4.27
C PHE A 22 1.36 -1.86 -4.51
N PHE A 23 2.18 -2.64 -3.83
CA PHE A 23 3.62 -2.63 -4.05
C PHE A 23 3.98 -2.97 -5.50
N LYS A 24 3.43 -4.07 -6.04
CA LYS A 24 3.59 -4.44 -7.47
C LYS A 24 3.13 -3.32 -8.41
N THR A 25 2.01 -2.69 -8.10
CA THR A 25 1.43 -1.61 -8.93
C THR A 25 2.35 -0.39 -8.95
N CYS A 26 2.91 -0.01 -7.79
CA CYS A 26 3.85 1.11 -7.69
C CYS A 26 5.14 0.82 -8.46
N GLN A 27 5.69 -0.40 -8.32
CA GLN A 27 6.87 -0.82 -9.08
C GLN A 27 6.58 -0.78 -10.59
N PHE A 28 5.51 -1.42 -11.03
CA PHE A 28 5.14 -1.45 -12.45
C PHE A 28 4.93 -0.05 -13.02
N GLY A 29 4.22 0.84 -12.32
CA GLY A 29 3.99 2.21 -12.77
C GLY A 29 5.28 3.03 -12.88
N THR A 30 6.20 2.84 -11.93
CA THR A 30 7.51 3.50 -11.92
C THR A 30 8.42 2.97 -13.02
N ASP A 31 8.56 1.66 -13.11
CA ASP A 31 9.42 0.99 -14.10
C ASP A 31 8.92 1.20 -15.53
N SER A 32 7.60 1.34 -15.72
CA SER A 32 6.99 1.64 -17.02
C SER A 32 7.05 3.12 -17.41
N GLY A 33 7.57 4.00 -16.54
CA GLY A 33 7.70 5.43 -16.79
C GLY A 33 6.38 6.22 -16.73
N VAL A 34 5.31 5.66 -16.14
CA VAL A 34 4.01 6.36 -15.98
C VAL A 34 4.11 7.50 -14.97
N GLY A 35 5.00 7.37 -13.98
CA GLY A 35 5.28 8.36 -12.93
C GLY A 35 6.07 7.70 -11.81
N ASN A 36 6.61 8.45 -10.87
CA ASN A 36 7.27 7.88 -9.71
C ASN A 36 6.23 7.54 -8.65
N PHE A 37 6.04 6.25 -8.36
CA PHE A 37 5.07 5.78 -7.38
C PHE A 37 5.75 5.25 -6.12
N GLU A 38 5.23 5.65 -4.97
CA GLU A 38 5.72 5.23 -3.65
C GLU A 38 4.54 4.78 -2.78
N LEU A 39 4.74 3.74 -1.97
CA LEU A 39 3.74 3.18 -1.06
C LEU A 39 4.14 3.45 0.39
N PHE A 40 3.23 3.99 1.19
CA PHE A 40 3.44 4.32 2.59
C PHE A 40 2.32 3.79 3.48
N TYR A 41 2.66 3.51 4.75
CA TYR A 41 1.70 3.43 5.85
C TYR A 41 1.59 4.82 6.49
N VAL A 42 0.37 5.29 6.76
CA VAL A 42 0.15 6.65 7.28
C VAL A 42 -0.44 6.61 8.67
N ARG A 43 0.25 7.27 9.60
CA ARG A 43 -0.23 7.56 10.94
C ARG A 43 0.01 9.04 11.24
N ASP A 44 -1.01 9.73 11.74
CA ASP A 44 -0.87 11.12 12.16
C ASP A 44 -0.50 11.27 13.65
N LYS A 45 -0.27 12.51 14.09
CA LYS A 45 0.09 12.84 15.48
C LYS A 45 -1.04 12.55 16.47
N GLU A 46 -2.28 12.50 16.01
CA GLU A 46 -3.47 12.16 16.79
C GLU A 46 -3.71 10.63 16.84
N LYS A 47 -2.78 9.83 16.28
CA LYS A 47 -2.82 8.36 16.17
C LYS A 47 -3.98 7.85 15.32
N ARG A 48 -4.48 8.65 14.38
CA ARG A 48 -5.37 8.14 13.31
C ARG A 48 -4.50 7.44 12.27
N GLU A 49 -5.00 6.30 11.80
CA GLU A 49 -4.28 5.42 10.88
C GLU A 49 -5.11 5.24 9.62
N VAL A 50 -4.42 5.27 8.48
CA VAL A 50 -4.93 4.74 7.21
C VAL A 50 -3.94 3.69 6.76
N ASP A 51 -4.45 2.54 6.33
CA ASP A 51 -3.62 1.37 6.03
C ASP A 51 -2.58 1.69 4.94
N PHE A 52 -2.99 2.37 3.86
CA PHE A 52 -2.09 2.65 2.74
C PHE A 52 -2.28 4.05 2.14
N LEU A 53 -1.15 4.65 1.75
CA LEU A 53 -1.05 5.83 0.90
C LEU A 53 -0.15 5.51 -0.30
N ILE A 54 -0.67 5.69 -1.51
CA ILE A 54 0.13 5.76 -2.73
C ILE A 54 0.38 7.22 -3.07
N VAL A 55 1.64 7.56 -3.27
CA VAL A 55 2.10 8.87 -3.75
C VAL A 55 2.54 8.73 -5.19
N ARG A 56 2.12 9.66 -6.06
CA ARG A 56 2.60 9.79 -7.44
C ARG A 56 3.31 11.13 -7.60
N ASP A 57 4.57 11.11 -8.01
CA ASP A 57 5.37 12.31 -8.27
C ASP A 57 5.34 13.30 -7.09
N LYS A 58 5.56 12.75 -5.88
CA LYS A 58 5.54 13.46 -4.58
C LYS A 58 4.19 14.09 -4.19
N LYS A 59 3.11 13.71 -4.87
CA LYS A 59 1.74 14.12 -4.52
C LYS A 59 0.92 12.91 -4.06
N PRO A 60 0.17 13.00 -2.95
CA PRO A 60 -0.79 11.98 -2.57
C PRO A 60 -1.72 11.65 -3.73
N TRP A 61 -1.82 10.37 -4.08
CA TRP A 61 -2.60 9.91 -5.23
C TRP A 61 -3.78 9.03 -4.81
N LEU A 62 -3.57 8.13 -3.85
CA LEU A 62 -4.62 7.25 -3.33
C LEU A 62 -4.42 7.03 -1.83
N LEU A 63 -5.47 7.20 -1.04
CA LEU A 63 -5.57 6.70 0.33
C LEU A 63 -6.54 5.52 0.34
N ALA A 64 -6.17 4.42 0.97
CA ALA A 64 -6.97 3.21 1.02
C ALA A 64 -7.04 2.63 2.43
N GLU A 65 -8.26 2.29 2.85
CA GLU A 65 -8.57 1.55 4.07
C GLU A 65 -9.13 0.17 3.64
N CYS A 66 -8.58 -0.90 4.18
CA CYS A 66 -8.86 -2.29 3.79
C CYS A 66 -9.66 -2.98 4.90
N LYS A 67 -10.87 -3.44 4.59
CA LYS A 67 -11.75 -4.15 5.54
C LYS A 67 -12.42 -5.36 4.89
#